data_AF-A0A0L1MLY1-F1
#
_entry.id   AF-A0A0L1MLY1-F1
#
_cell.length_a   1.000
_cell.length_b   1.000
_cell.length_c   1.000
_cell.angle_alpha   90.00
_cell.angle_beta   90.00
_cell.angle_gamma   90.00
#
_symmetry.space_group_name_H-M   'P 1'
#
loop_
_entity.id
_entity.type
_entity.pdbx_description
1 polymer ?
#
loop_
_entity_poly.entity_id
_entity_poly.type
_entity_poly.pdbx_seq_one_letter_code
_entity_poly.pdbx_strand_id
1 'polypeptide(L)'
;MTDLNVLIPLLVGAFVVAAVLESALSTLFQWRLYLEFFNKRAVKTLIMIAVGYAVVRQFDYDIFNKIVSMAGGQSNAGSLSRFLSACVLAGGSSAIYQLLKTLGLRPPVEAVQDKPKPASGSAWVSIRIIRNQAVGDVRIHLEELAAPPPHMSPPISGVIGGTPHLWSRLKNVFFADPMRLPSSGGSTLETSKIYRIVASGSIRQANPNDPLLPFEYEIYVGRFAERAIVDFVVAI
;
A
#
# COMPACT_ATOMS: atom_id res chain seq x y z
N MET A 1 -19.60 36.43 -25.94
CA MET A 1 -18.75 36.51 -24.74
C MET A 1 -19.46 35.74 -23.65
N THR A 2 -19.09 34.48 -23.46
CA THR A 2 -19.50 33.70 -22.29
C THR A 2 -18.95 34.38 -21.05
N ASP A 3 -19.81 34.73 -20.10
CA ASP A 3 -19.40 35.45 -18.90
C ASP A 3 -18.40 34.62 -18.10
N LEU A 4 -17.11 34.96 -18.25
CA LEU A 4 -16.02 34.43 -17.44
C LEU A 4 -16.35 34.52 -15.94
N ASN A 5 -17.14 35.53 -15.58
CA ASN A 5 -17.70 35.80 -14.27
C ASN A 5 -18.61 34.69 -13.72
N VAL A 6 -19.23 33.86 -14.57
CA VAL A 6 -20.09 32.73 -14.17
C VAL A 6 -19.31 31.41 -14.18
N LEU A 7 -18.39 31.25 -15.13
CA LEU A 7 -17.57 30.05 -15.25
C LEU A 7 -16.58 29.89 -14.09
N ILE A 8 -15.95 30.99 -13.65
CA ILE A 8 -14.96 30.95 -12.57
C ILE A 8 -15.60 30.47 -11.25
N PRO A 9 -16.71 31.04 -10.75
CA PRO A 9 -17.38 30.55 -9.54
C PRO A 9 -17.85 29.10 -9.65
N LEU A 10 -18.28 28.66 -10.84
CA LEU A 10 -18.68 27.28 -11.09
C LEU A 10 -17.50 26.32 -10.90
N LEU A 11 -16.36 26.61 -11.53
CA LEU A 11 -15.15 25.79 -11.44
C LEU A 11 -14.52 25.85 -10.04
N VAL A 12 -14.54 27.02 -9.39
CA VAL A 12 -14.07 27.18 -8.01
C VAL A 12 -14.97 26.41 -7.04
N GLY A 13 -16.29 26.50 -7.19
CA GLY A 13 -17.23 25.70 -6.40
C GLY A 13 -17.01 24.20 -6.58
N ALA A 14 -16.83 23.75 -7.82
CA ALA A 14 -16.49 22.36 -8.11
C ALA A 14 -15.16 21.95 -7.47
N PHE A 15 -14.15 22.82 -7.53
CA PHE A 15 -12.86 22.60 -6.89
C PHE A 15 -12.99 22.44 -5.39
N VAL A 16 -13.74 23.33 -4.72
CA VAL A 16 -13.98 23.27 -3.27
C VAL A 16 -14.71 21.99 -2.90
N VAL A 17 -15.77 21.63 -3.62
CA VAL A 17 -16.52 20.38 -3.37
C VAL A 17 -15.62 19.16 -3.54
N ALA A 18 -14.86 19.09 -4.63
CA ALA A 18 -13.93 17.99 -4.88
C ALA A 18 -12.82 17.91 -3.82
N ALA A 19 -12.30 19.05 -3.37
CA ALA A 19 -11.27 19.12 -2.32
C ALA A 19 -11.82 18.65 -0.96
N VAL A 20 -13.05 19.04 -0.61
CA VAL A 20 -13.72 18.59 0.62
C VAL A 20 -13.97 17.08 0.57
N LEU A 21 -14.47 16.56 -0.56
CA LEU A 21 -14.68 15.12 -0.75
C LEU A 21 -13.37 14.34 -0.68
N GLU A 22 -12.33 14.84 -1.34
CA GLU A 22 -11.01 14.22 -1.30
C GLU A 22 -10.43 14.23 0.11
N SER A 23 -10.57 15.33 0.86
CA SER A 23 -10.11 15.42 2.25
C SER A 23 -10.85 14.42 3.15
N ALA A 24 -12.19 14.38 3.08
CA ALA A 24 -13.00 13.47 3.88
C ALA A 24 -12.72 11.99 3.55
N LEU A 25 -12.62 11.65 2.27
CA LEU A 25 -12.33 10.28 1.85
C LEU A 25 -10.87 9.91 2.04
N SER A 26 -9.93 10.86 2.02
CA SER A 26 -8.53 10.62 2.37
C SER A 26 -8.40 10.09 3.79
N THR A 27 -9.16 10.62 4.75
CA THR A 27 -9.20 10.06 6.12
C THR A 27 -9.65 8.60 6.12
N LEU A 28 -10.65 8.25 5.32
CA LEU A 28 -11.12 6.87 5.18
C LEU A 28 -10.09 5.96 4.50
N PHE A 29 -9.40 6.46 3.48
CA PHE A 29 -8.39 5.70 2.74
C PHE A 29 -7.05 5.57 3.46
N GLN A 30 -6.71 6.51 4.34
CA GLN A 30 -5.56 6.42 5.23
C GLN A 30 -5.84 5.51 6.43
N TRP A 31 -7.08 5.06 6.61
CA TRP A 31 -7.40 4.14 7.67
C TRP A 31 -6.64 2.83 7.49
N ARG A 32 -5.97 2.38 8.56
CA ARG A 32 -5.16 1.15 8.58
C ARG A 32 -5.90 -0.08 8.04
N LEU A 33 -7.20 -0.19 8.32
CA LEU A 33 -8.05 -1.26 7.80
C LEU A 33 -8.15 -1.19 6.27
N TYR A 34 -8.42 -0.01 5.73
CA TYR A 34 -8.51 0.17 4.28
C TYR A 34 -7.20 -0.19 3.58
N LEU A 35 -6.06 0.26 4.13
CA LEU A 35 -4.76 -0.05 3.56
C LEU A 35 -4.46 -1.56 3.56
N GLU A 36 -4.73 -2.29 4.64
CA GLU A 36 -4.44 -3.73 4.66
C GLU A 36 -5.24 -4.52 3.60
N PHE A 37 -6.51 -4.19 3.42
CA PHE A 37 -7.40 -4.93 2.51
C PHE A 37 -7.33 -4.44 1.06
N PHE A 38 -7.05 -3.15 0.83
CA PHE A 38 -7.25 -2.51 -0.47
C PHE A 38 -6.02 -1.78 -1.03
N ASN A 39 -4.87 -1.70 -0.34
CA ASN A 39 -3.66 -0.98 -0.80
C ASN A 39 -3.03 -1.52 -2.11
N LYS A 40 -3.54 -2.62 -2.66
CA LYS A 40 -3.14 -3.16 -3.98
C LYS A 40 -4.27 -3.20 -5.02
N ARG A 41 -5.46 -2.68 -4.70
CA ARG A 41 -6.64 -2.76 -5.58
C ARG A 41 -7.14 -1.35 -5.93
N ALA A 42 -7.60 -1.15 -7.16
CA ALA A 42 -8.18 0.11 -7.65
C ALA A 42 -9.54 0.49 -7.00
N VAL A 43 -9.81 -0.02 -5.79
CA VAL A 43 -11.06 0.17 -5.04
C VAL A 43 -11.21 1.63 -4.61
N LYS A 44 -10.10 2.35 -4.40
CA LYS A 44 -10.11 3.77 -4.05
C LYS A 44 -10.91 4.57 -5.07
N THR A 45 -10.57 4.37 -6.35
CA THR A 45 -11.20 5.06 -7.47
C THR A 45 -12.68 4.70 -7.59
N LEU A 46 -13.03 3.42 -7.39
CA LEU A 46 -14.44 2.99 -7.43
C LEU A 46 -15.28 3.63 -6.32
N ILE A 47 -14.75 3.69 -5.09
CA ILE A 47 -15.42 4.36 -3.97
C ILE A 47 -15.56 5.86 -4.24
N MET A 48 -14.50 6.52 -4.72
CA MET A 48 -14.55 7.94 -5.09
C MET A 48 -15.63 8.22 -6.14
N ILE A 49 -15.74 7.39 -7.19
CA ILE A 49 -16.76 7.52 -8.23
C ILE A 49 -18.16 7.29 -7.64
N ALA A 50 -18.35 6.27 -6.81
CA ALA A 50 -19.64 5.98 -6.19
C ALA A 50 -20.11 7.14 -5.28
N VAL A 51 -19.22 7.67 -4.44
CA VAL A 51 -19.53 8.80 -3.56
C VAL A 51 -19.74 10.08 -4.37
N GLY A 52 -18.89 10.35 -5.36
CA GLY A 52 -19.08 11.48 -6.28
C GLY A 52 -20.42 11.42 -7.00
N TYR A 53 -20.84 10.24 -7.44
CA TYR A 53 -22.13 10.03 -8.09
C TYR A 53 -23.30 10.24 -7.13
N ALA A 54 -23.19 9.77 -5.88
CA ALA A 54 -24.18 10.02 -4.84
C ALA A 54 -24.33 11.53 -4.58
N VAL A 55 -23.23 12.28 -4.52
CA VAL A 55 -23.24 13.74 -4.33
C VAL A 55 -23.90 14.44 -5.52
N VAL A 56 -23.52 14.11 -6.76
CA VAL A 56 -24.14 14.70 -7.96
C VAL A 56 -25.64 14.43 -8.00
N ARG A 57 -26.08 13.23 -7.61
CA ARG A 57 -27.49 12.85 -7.59
C ARG A 57 -28.27 13.53 -6.45
N GLN A 58 -27.69 13.64 -5.26
CA GLN A 58 -28.37 14.18 -4.08
C GLN A 58 -28.49 15.71 -4.12
N PHE A 59 -27.51 16.40 -4.72
CA PHE A 59 -27.44 17.86 -4.75
C PHE A 59 -27.67 18.44 -6.16
N ASP A 60 -28.07 17.62 -7.13
CA ASP A 60 -28.22 17.96 -8.56
C ASP A 60 -27.03 18.77 -9.12
N TYR A 61 -25.83 18.42 -8.65
CA TYR A 61 -24.59 19.16 -8.94
C TYR A 61 -23.93 18.70 -10.25
N ASP A 62 -24.63 18.90 -11.37
CA ASP A 62 -24.16 18.52 -12.71
C ASP A 62 -23.31 19.64 -13.35
N ILE A 63 -22.01 19.65 -13.01
CA ILE A 63 -21.03 20.62 -13.53
C ILE A 63 -20.89 20.47 -15.05
N PHE A 64 -20.83 19.24 -15.55
CA PHE A 64 -20.63 18.94 -16.97
C PHE A 64 -21.76 19.51 -17.83
N ASN A 65 -23.02 19.27 -17.43
CA ASN A 65 -24.18 19.84 -18.11
C ASN A 65 -24.13 21.38 -18.13
N LYS A 66 -23.77 22.00 -17.00
CA LYS A 66 -23.64 23.48 -16.91
C LYS A 66 -22.56 24.01 -17.85
N ILE A 67 -21.39 23.38 -17.91
CA ILE A 67 -20.32 23.79 -18.83
C ILE A 67 -20.74 23.64 -20.29
N VAL A 68 -21.34 22.51 -20.67
CA VAL A 68 -21.77 22.27 -22.07
C VAL A 68 -22.86 23.26 -22.49
N SER A 69 -23.82 23.55 -21.61
CA SER A 69 -24.85 24.56 -21.87
C SER A 69 -24.27 25.96 -22.07
N MET A 70 -23.23 26.33 -21.31
CA MET A 70 -22.53 27.61 -21.47
C MET A 70 -21.73 27.66 -22.79
N ALA A 71 -21.22 26.54 -23.26
CA ALA A 71 -20.51 26.43 -24.53
C ALA A 71 -21.46 26.43 -25.76
N GLY A 72 -22.78 26.56 -25.57
CA GLY A 72 -23.77 26.58 -26.64
C GLY A 72 -24.25 25.20 -27.10
N GLY A 73 -23.90 24.13 -26.38
CA GLY A 73 -24.41 22.79 -26.65
C GLY A 73 -25.82 22.58 -26.10
N GLN A 74 -26.68 21.88 -26.86
CA GLN A 74 -27.94 21.35 -26.31
C GLN A 74 -27.60 20.15 -25.42
N SER A 75 -27.50 20.37 -24.12
CA SER A 75 -27.23 19.30 -23.16
C SER A 75 -28.53 18.83 -22.51
N ASN A 76 -28.90 17.58 -22.79
CA ASN A 76 -29.92 16.89 -22.01
C ASN A 76 -29.29 16.48 -20.68
N ALA A 77 -29.76 17.07 -19.58
CA ALA A 77 -29.39 16.66 -18.22
C ALA A 77 -29.80 15.20 -18.00
N GLY A 78 -28.86 14.29 -18.26
CA GLY A 78 -29.10 12.86 -18.35
C GLY A 78 -28.20 12.09 -17.40
N SER A 79 -28.45 10.79 -17.28
CA SER A 79 -27.63 9.91 -16.44
C SER A 79 -26.13 9.96 -16.82
N LEU A 80 -25.83 10.20 -18.10
CA LEU A 80 -24.46 10.31 -18.60
C LEU A 80 -23.76 11.61 -18.15
N SER A 81 -24.42 12.77 -18.21
CA SER A 81 -23.82 14.05 -17.76
C SER A 81 -23.54 14.02 -16.26
N ARG A 82 -24.47 13.46 -15.49
CA ARG A 82 -24.28 13.23 -14.05
C ARG A 82 -23.13 12.27 -13.75
N PHE A 83 -22.99 11.20 -14.53
CA PHE A 83 -21.86 10.27 -14.39
C PHE A 83 -20.52 10.95 -14.71
N LEU A 84 -20.45 11.75 -15.77
CA LEU A 84 -19.24 12.50 -16.11
C LEU A 84 -18.89 13.54 -15.04
N SER A 85 -19.87 14.27 -14.52
CA SER A 85 -19.71 15.17 -13.37
C SER A 85 -19.19 14.43 -12.13
N ALA A 86 -19.70 13.22 -11.87
CA ALA A 86 -19.22 12.38 -10.78
C ALA A 86 -17.77 11.96 -10.97
N CYS A 87 -17.36 11.60 -12.19
CA CYS A 87 -15.97 11.29 -12.52
C CYS A 87 -15.04 12.51 -12.32
N VAL A 88 -15.51 13.72 -12.66
CA VAL A 88 -14.75 14.96 -12.41
C VAL A 88 -14.56 15.20 -10.91
N LEU A 89 -15.61 15.03 -10.10
CA LEU A 89 -15.51 15.12 -8.64
C LEU A 89 -14.64 14.00 -8.04
N ALA A 90 -14.76 12.78 -8.57
CA ALA A 90 -14.02 11.59 -8.13
C ALA A 90 -12.52 11.64 -8.45
N GLY A 91 -12.14 12.33 -9.53
CA GLY A 91 -10.75 12.68 -9.83
C GLY A 91 -10.12 13.63 -8.80
N GLY A 92 -10.91 14.13 -7.85
CA GLY A 92 -10.49 14.98 -6.74
C GLY A 92 -10.03 16.36 -7.18
N SER A 93 -9.31 17.02 -6.29
CA SER A 93 -8.68 18.32 -6.57
C SER A 93 -7.71 18.24 -7.75
N SER A 94 -7.09 17.08 -8.01
CA SER A 94 -6.13 16.89 -9.10
C SER A 94 -6.75 16.97 -10.50
N ALA A 95 -7.98 16.49 -10.70
CA ALA A 95 -8.66 16.58 -11.99
C ALA A 95 -9.07 18.02 -12.32
N ILE A 96 -9.62 18.74 -11.34
CA ILE A 96 -9.99 20.15 -11.51
C ILE A 96 -8.73 21.03 -11.58
N TYR A 97 -7.67 20.67 -10.86
CA TYR A 97 -6.35 21.26 -11.02
C TYR A 97 -5.84 21.10 -12.46
N GLN A 98 -5.96 19.89 -13.04
CA GLN A 98 -5.59 19.67 -14.43
C GLN A 98 -6.44 20.51 -15.38
N LEU A 99 -7.75 20.65 -15.15
CA LEU A 99 -8.60 21.56 -15.92
C LEU A 99 -8.10 23.00 -15.83
N LEU A 100 -7.84 23.51 -14.62
CA LEU A 100 -7.29 24.85 -14.41
C LEU A 100 -5.92 25.02 -15.08
N LYS A 101 -5.05 24.00 -15.04
CA LYS A 101 -3.76 23.99 -15.73
C LYS A 101 -3.94 24.02 -17.25
N THR A 102 -4.81 23.19 -17.82
CA THR A 102 -5.08 23.15 -19.27
C THR A 102 -5.69 24.45 -19.77
N LEU A 103 -6.46 25.14 -18.93
CA LEU A 103 -7.04 26.45 -19.22
C LEU A 103 -6.03 27.61 -19.01
N GLY A 104 -4.78 27.32 -18.65
CA GLY A 104 -3.73 28.33 -18.44
C GLY A 104 -3.85 29.12 -17.13
N LEU A 105 -4.68 28.68 -16.19
CA LEU A 105 -4.98 29.38 -14.93
C LEU A 105 -4.03 29.00 -13.78
N ARG A 106 -3.08 28.07 -13.97
CA ARG A 106 -2.15 27.62 -12.90
C ARG A 106 -0.82 27.02 -13.44
N PRO A 107 0.34 27.27 -12.78
CA PRO A 107 1.62 26.65 -13.14
C PRO A 107 1.70 25.14 -12.79
N PRO A 108 2.63 24.36 -13.38
CA PRO A 108 2.79 22.93 -13.11
C PRO A 108 3.36 22.64 -11.70
N VAL A 109 2.92 21.53 -11.10
CA VAL A 109 3.41 21.00 -9.82
C VAL A 109 4.55 20.00 -10.05
N GLU A 110 5.53 20.01 -9.15
CA GLU A 110 6.66 19.07 -9.10
C GLU A 110 6.23 17.64 -8.76
N ALA A 111 7.00 16.66 -9.25
CA ALA A 111 6.68 15.25 -9.14
C ALA A 111 6.66 14.74 -7.69
N VAL A 112 5.71 13.85 -7.40
CA VAL A 112 5.54 13.16 -6.12
C VAL A 112 6.82 12.39 -5.77
N GLN A 113 7.32 12.56 -4.54
CA GLN A 113 8.50 11.86 -4.04
C GLN A 113 8.35 10.34 -4.18
N ASP A 114 9.34 9.73 -4.82
CA ASP A 114 9.44 8.28 -4.98
C ASP A 114 9.51 7.60 -3.59
N LYS A 115 8.78 6.49 -3.44
CA LYS A 115 8.89 5.65 -2.23
C LYS A 115 10.36 5.25 -2.04
N PRO A 116 10.89 5.25 -0.80
CA PRO A 116 12.28 4.91 -0.55
C PRO A 116 12.55 3.48 -1.02
N LYS A 117 13.43 3.35 -2.01
CA LYS A 117 13.97 2.06 -2.48
C LYS A 117 15.27 1.78 -1.72
N PRO A 118 15.65 0.50 -1.52
CA PRO A 118 16.97 0.18 -0.99
C PRO A 118 18.06 0.83 -1.85
N ALA A 119 19.12 1.29 -1.20
CA ALA A 119 20.29 1.85 -1.85
C ALA A 119 20.98 0.78 -2.70
N SER A 120 21.73 1.21 -3.72
CA SER A 120 22.57 0.32 -4.52
C SER A 120 23.55 -0.44 -3.60
N GLY A 121 23.70 -1.75 -3.80
CA GLY A 121 24.50 -2.64 -2.94
C GLY A 121 23.83 -3.12 -1.64
N SER A 122 22.56 -2.77 -1.40
CA SER A 122 21.82 -3.18 -0.20
C SER A 122 20.54 -3.96 -0.51
N ALA A 123 20.14 -4.82 0.41
CA ALA A 123 18.88 -5.56 0.41
C ALA A 123 18.13 -5.33 1.73
N TRP A 124 16.80 -5.38 1.70
CA TRP A 124 15.97 -5.37 2.90
C TRP A 124 15.42 -6.76 3.18
N VAL A 125 15.66 -7.26 4.38
CA VAL A 125 15.19 -8.58 4.80
C VAL A 125 14.30 -8.48 6.03
N SER A 126 13.13 -9.11 5.98
CA SER A 126 12.32 -9.40 7.16
C SER A 126 12.07 -10.90 7.29
N ILE A 127 11.96 -11.35 8.54
CA ILE A 127 11.70 -12.75 8.89
C ILE A 127 10.48 -12.77 9.80
N ARG A 128 9.49 -13.57 9.43
CA ARG A 128 8.27 -13.81 10.20
C ARG A 128 8.18 -15.29 10.55
N ILE A 129 7.92 -15.56 11.82
CA ILE A 129 7.74 -16.92 12.34
C ILE A 129 6.26 -17.16 12.64
N ILE A 130 5.71 -18.22 12.06
CA ILE A 130 4.38 -18.73 12.40
C ILE A 130 4.58 -19.86 13.40
N ARG A 131 4.18 -19.63 14.66
CA ARG A 131 4.30 -20.66 15.71
C ARG A 131 3.24 -21.74 15.50
N ASN A 132 3.69 -22.98 15.35
CA ASN A 132 2.87 -24.19 15.36
C ASN A 132 3.19 -25.03 16.61
N GLN A 133 4.45 -25.42 16.78
CA GLN A 133 4.89 -26.27 17.92
C GLN A 133 5.93 -25.59 18.82
N ALA A 134 6.47 -24.44 18.40
CA ALA A 134 7.44 -23.68 19.20
C ALA A 134 6.82 -23.09 20.48
N VAL A 135 7.51 -23.28 21.61
CA VAL A 135 7.15 -22.78 22.95
C VAL A 135 8.30 -21.95 23.52
N GLY A 136 7.97 -20.79 24.10
CA GLY A 136 8.94 -19.85 24.66
C GLY A 136 9.44 -18.83 23.65
N ASP A 137 10.66 -18.32 23.87
CA ASP A 137 11.32 -17.36 23.00
C ASP A 137 11.92 -18.07 21.77
N VAL A 138 11.75 -17.47 20.60
CA VAL A 138 12.40 -17.92 19.37
C VAL A 138 13.45 -16.87 19.01
N ARG A 139 14.71 -17.29 18.92
CA ARG A 139 15.85 -16.42 18.63
C ARG A 139 16.21 -16.58 17.16
N ILE A 140 16.42 -15.47 16.47
CA ILE A 140 16.88 -15.45 15.09
C ILE A 140 18.34 -15.03 15.10
N HIS A 141 19.20 -15.92 14.60
CA HIS A 141 20.62 -15.68 14.42
C HIS A 141 20.86 -15.30 12.96
N LEU A 142 21.52 -14.16 12.76
CA LEU A 142 22.01 -13.71 11.45
C LEU A 142 23.53 -13.71 11.51
N GLU A 143 24.15 -14.65 10.81
CA GLU A 143 25.60 -14.85 10.80
C GLU A 143 26.16 -14.48 9.42
N GLU A 144 27.27 -13.75 9.41
CA GLU A 144 28.05 -13.51 8.18
C GLU A 144 29.08 -14.64 8.02
N LEU A 145 29.06 -15.33 6.88
CA LEU A 145 29.99 -16.42 6.57
C LEU A 145 31.17 -15.89 5.77
N ALA A 146 32.40 -16.13 6.26
CA ALA A 146 33.64 -15.72 5.62
C ALA A 146 33.97 -16.53 4.35
N ALA A 147 33.45 -17.76 4.23
CA ALA A 147 33.69 -18.65 3.11
C ALA A 147 32.38 -19.24 2.55
N PRO A 148 32.27 -19.42 1.23
CA PRO A 148 31.09 -20.03 0.61
C PRO A 148 30.97 -21.51 1.00
N PRO A 149 29.81 -21.96 1.52
CA PRO A 149 29.58 -23.37 1.78
C PRO A 149 29.53 -24.16 0.46
N PRO A 150 29.82 -25.49 0.49
CA PRO A 150 29.89 -26.35 -0.71
C PRO A 150 28.59 -26.41 -1.52
N HIS A 151 27.45 -26.08 -0.90
CA HIS A 151 26.15 -25.92 -1.57
C HIS A 151 25.61 -24.50 -1.33
N MET A 152 26.02 -23.56 -2.18
CA MET A 152 25.52 -22.19 -2.12
C MET A 152 24.21 -22.05 -2.89
N SER A 153 23.16 -21.57 -2.22
CA SER A 153 21.91 -21.21 -2.88
C SER A 153 22.09 -19.96 -3.76
N PRO A 154 21.39 -19.87 -4.91
CA PRO A 154 21.43 -18.68 -5.74
C PRO A 154 20.93 -17.45 -4.96
N PRO A 155 21.37 -16.23 -5.36
CA PRO A 155 21.00 -15.03 -4.65
C PRO A 155 19.50 -14.77 -4.73
N ILE A 156 18.86 -14.55 -3.57
CA ILE A 156 17.41 -14.34 -3.50
C ILE A 156 17.08 -12.91 -3.93
N SER A 157 16.15 -12.78 -4.90
CA SER A 157 15.59 -11.51 -5.37
C SER A 157 14.29 -11.14 -4.63
N GLY A 158 13.56 -12.13 -4.12
CA GLY A 158 12.35 -11.95 -3.31
C GLY A 158 11.76 -13.29 -2.86
N VAL A 159 10.90 -13.25 -1.84
CA VAL A 159 10.15 -14.41 -1.35
C VAL A 159 8.66 -14.09 -1.43
N ILE A 160 7.86 -15.03 -1.97
CA ILE A 160 6.40 -14.94 -1.99
C ILE A 160 5.89 -15.70 -0.76
N GLY A 161 5.52 -14.97 0.29
CA GLY A 161 4.91 -15.55 1.48
C GLY A 161 3.49 -16.06 1.22
N GLY A 162 3.09 -17.12 1.94
CA GLY A 162 1.73 -17.64 1.92
C GLY A 162 0.68 -16.61 2.39
N THR A 163 -0.56 -16.73 1.93
CA THR A 163 -1.63 -15.79 2.26
C THR A 163 -2.08 -16.01 3.72
N PRO A 164 -1.87 -15.08 4.66
CA PRO A 164 -2.31 -15.26 6.04
C PRO A 164 -3.85 -15.24 6.15
N HIS A 165 -4.38 -15.97 7.14
CA HIS A 165 -5.82 -16.03 7.43
C HIS A 165 -6.40 -14.63 7.69
N LEU A 166 -7.62 -14.37 7.21
CA LEU A 166 -8.32 -13.08 7.31
C LEU A 166 -8.34 -12.46 8.73
N TRP A 167 -8.46 -13.27 9.79
CA TRP A 167 -8.46 -12.80 11.18
C TRP A 167 -7.06 -12.38 11.67
N SER A 168 -6.01 -13.12 11.31
CA SER A 168 -4.64 -12.74 11.69
C SER A 168 -4.20 -11.46 10.97
N ARG A 169 -4.70 -11.21 9.75
CA ARG A 169 -4.53 -9.93 9.06
C ARG A 169 -5.15 -8.78 9.86
N LEU A 170 -6.40 -8.90 10.29
CA LEU A 170 -7.07 -7.89 11.13
C LEU A 170 -6.31 -7.60 12.43
N LYS A 171 -5.86 -8.63 13.15
CA LYS A 171 -5.08 -8.44 14.40
C LYS A 171 -3.78 -7.67 14.14
N ASN A 172 -3.05 -8.04 13.09
CA ASN A 172 -1.76 -7.45 12.74
C ASN A 172 -1.86 -6.00 12.21
N VAL A 173 -3.06 -5.54 11.86
CA VAL A 173 -3.32 -4.14 11.48
C VAL A 173 -3.34 -3.22 12.69
N PHE A 174 -3.84 -3.71 13.82
CA PHE A 174 -3.96 -2.92 15.04
C PHE A 174 -2.79 -3.12 16.01
N PHE A 175 -2.11 -4.26 15.95
CA PHE A 175 -1.00 -4.60 16.83
C PHE A 175 0.25 -4.94 16.02
N ALA A 176 1.41 -4.50 16.52
CA ALA A 176 2.70 -4.93 15.97
C ALA A 176 2.81 -6.46 16.06
N ASP A 177 3.30 -7.10 15.00
CA ASP A 177 3.46 -8.55 14.94
C ASP A 177 4.68 -8.94 15.79
N PRO A 178 4.50 -9.55 16.98
CA PRO A 178 5.61 -9.86 17.89
C PRO A 178 6.50 -10.99 17.34
N MET A 179 6.08 -11.67 16.27
CA MET A 179 6.83 -12.76 15.64
C MET A 179 7.52 -12.35 14.33
N ARG A 180 7.69 -11.03 14.11
CA ARG A 180 8.40 -10.48 12.96
C ARG A 180 9.68 -9.74 13.39
N LEU A 181 10.78 -10.01 12.70
CA LEU A 181 12.06 -9.32 12.86
C LEU A 181 12.48 -8.66 11.53
N PRO A 182 12.77 -7.35 11.52
CA PRO A 182 12.44 -6.37 12.55
C PRO A 182 10.92 -6.19 12.69
N SER A 183 10.46 -5.67 13.84
CA SER A 183 9.03 -5.48 14.13
C SER A 183 8.32 -4.56 13.13
N SER A 184 9.06 -3.71 12.41
CA SER A 184 8.60 -2.93 11.27
C SER A 184 9.71 -2.74 10.22
N GLY A 185 9.35 -2.78 8.94
CA GLY A 185 10.29 -2.59 7.82
C GLY A 185 11.08 -3.85 7.49
N GLY A 186 12.36 -3.67 7.15
CA GLY A 186 13.32 -4.73 6.93
C GLY A 186 14.70 -4.30 7.41
N SER A 187 15.55 -5.25 7.77
CA SER A 187 16.95 -4.99 8.09
C SER A 187 17.73 -4.81 6.81
N THR A 188 18.57 -3.77 6.76
CA THR A 188 19.46 -3.52 5.63
C THR A 188 20.65 -4.48 5.70
N LEU A 189 20.81 -5.31 4.66
CA LEU A 189 21.94 -6.23 4.49
C LEU A 189 22.75 -5.85 3.25
N GLU A 190 24.06 -6.03 3.31
CA GLU A 190 24.95 -5.82 2.16
C GLU A 190 24.92 -7.02 1.21
N THR A 191 24.83 -6.79 -0.09
CA THR A 191 24.64 -7.85 -1.09
C THR A 191 25.91 -8.63 -1.42
N SER A 192 27.09 -8.12 -1.04
CA SER A 192 28.40 -8.74 -1.26
C SER A 192 28.70 -9.88 -0.29
N LYS A 193 27.99 -9.92 0.85
CA LYS A 193 28.24 -10.84 1.97
C LYS A 193 27.33 -12.07 1.89
N ILE A 194 27.80 -13.18 2.46
CA ILE A 194 27.06 -14.44 2.57
C ILE A 194 26.47 -14.47 3.98
N TYR A 195 25.16 -14.70 4.08
CA TYR A 195 24.47 -14.79 5.35
C TYR A 195 23.93 -16.18 5.60
N ARG A 196 23.98 -16.60 6.85
CA ARG A 196 23.26 -17.75 7.40
C ARG A 196 22.21 -17.25 8.38
N ILE A 197 20.96 -17.59 8.13
CA ILE A 197 19.80 -17.23 8.94
C ILE A 197 19.28 -18.49 9.61
N VAL A 198 19.27 -18.50 10.93
CA VAL A 198 18.87 -19.65 11.74
C VAL A 198 17.86 -19.22 12.79
N ALA A 199 16.78 -19.98 12.94
CA ALA A 199 15.87 -19.85 14.08
C ALA A 199 16.17 -20.92 15.11
N SER A 200 16.33 -20.52 16.38
CA SER A 200 16.52 -21.44 17.50
C SER A 200 15.46 -21.20 18.58
N GLY A 201 15.08 -22.24 19.31
CA GLY A 201 14.08 -22.15 20.36
C GLY A 201 13.79 -23.50 20.98
N SER A 202 12.62 -23.64 21.59
CA SER A 202 12.15 -24.90 22.15
C SER A 202 10.84 -25.36 21.53
N ILE A 203 10.66 -26.67 21.32
CA ILE A 203 9.43 -27.28 20.83
C ILE A 203 8.80 -28.10 21.94
N ARG A 204 7.46 -28.06 22.02
CA ARG A 204 6.68 -28.92 22.90
C ARG A 204 6.30 -30.20 22.17
N GLN A 205 6.63 -31.35 22.76
CA GLN A 205 6.25 -32.66 22.25
C GLN A 205 4.76 -32.94 22.48
N ALA A 206 4.26 -34.03 21.88
CA ALA A 206 2.85 -34.42 21.92
C ALA A 206 2.30 -34.62 23.35
N ASN A 207 3.14 -35.00 24.31
CA ASN A 207 2.75 -35.12 25.71
C ASN A 207 3.13 -33.82 26.47
N PRO A 208 2.17 -33.18 27.18
CA PRO A 208 2.42 -31.93 27.91
C PRO A 208 3.49 -32.00 29.01
N ASN A 209 3.80 -33.20 29.49
CA ASN A 209 4.77 -33.44 30.56
C ASN A 209 6.18 -33.77 30.05
N ASP A 210 6.37 -33.91 28.73
CA ASP A 210 7.68 -34.18 28.17
C ASP A 210 8.58 -32.94 28.24
N PRO A 211 9.90 -33.13 28.45
CA PRO A 211 10.83 -32.02 28.45
C PRO A 211 10.81 -31.29 27.10
N LEU A 212 10.87 -29.96 27.17
CA LEU A 212 10.99 -29.12 25.98
C LEU A 212 12.30 -29.47 25.24
N LEU A 213 12.20 -29.79 23.95
CA LEU A 213 13.37 -30.05 23.13
C LEU A 213 13.87 -28.76 22.49
N PRO A 214 15.18 -28.47 22.53
CA PRO A 214 15.74 -27.38 21.74
C PRO A 214 15.66 -27.73 20.24
N PHE A 215 15.41 -26.72 19.41
CA PHE A 215 15.52 -26.84 17.96
C PHE A 215 16.46 -25.77 17.42
N GLU A 216 17.12 -26.12 16.32
CA GLU A 216 17.84 -25.20 15.46
C GLU A 216 17.37 -25.47 14.03
N TYR A 217 16.74 -24.48 13.41
CA TYR A 217 16.16 -24.57 12.08
C TYR A 217 16.83 -23.56 11.16
N GLU A 218 17.55 -24.05 10.16
CA GLU A 218 18.18 -23.21 9.15
C GLU A 218 17.13 -22.71 8.16
N ILE A 219 16.94 -21.39 8.13
CA ILE A 219 15.96 -20.72 7.25
C ILE A 219 16.58 -20.47 5.87
N TYR A 220 17.83 -19.99 5.86
CA TYR A 220 18.50 -19.62 4.62
C TYR A 220 20.02 -19.55 4.78
N VAL A 221 20.73 -19.98 3.74
CA VAL A 221 22.17 -19.77 3.58
C VAL A 221 22.47 -19.31 2.15
N GLY A 222 23.01 -18.11 2.01
CA GLY A 222 23.37 -17.58 0.70
C GLY A 222 23.50 -16.06 0.65
N ARG A 223 23.35 -15.51 -0.55
CA ARG A 223 23.50 -14.07 -0.84
C ARG A 223 22.16 -13.43 -1.19
N PHE A 224 22.08 -12.12 -1.06
CA PHE A 224 20.90 -11.36 -1.50
C PHE A 224 21.20 -10.62 -2.80
N ALA A 225 20.22 -10.56 -3.70
CA ALA A 225 20.34 -9.76 -4.91
C ALA A 225 20.25 -8.26 -4.59
N GLU A 226 20.79 -7.44 -5.47
CA GLU A 226 20.80 -6.00 -5.27
C GLU A 226 19.38 -5.43 -5.23
N ARG A 227 19.09 -4.58 -4.24
CA ARG A 227 17.77 -3.97 -4.00
C ARG A 227 16.65 -4.99 -3.75
N ALA A 228 17.01 -6.22 -3.38
CA ALA A 228 16.05 -7.24 -3.03
C ALA A 228 15.25 -6.82 -1.78
N ILE A 229 13.97 -7.14 -1.79
CA ILE A 229 13.09 -7.03 -0.62
C ILE A 229 12.57 -8.43 -0.35
N VAL A 230 13.05 -9.04 0.73
CA VAL A 230 12.83 -10.45 1.06
C VAL A 230 12.05 -10.57 2.36
N ASP A 231 10.91 -11.26 2.33
CA ASP A 231 10.10 -11.54 3.51
C ASP A 231 9.99 -13.06 3.71
N PHE A 232 10.77 -13.61 4.64
CA PHE A 232 10.73 -15.04 4.97
C PHE A 232 9.54 -15.33 5.88
N VAL A 233 8.72 -16.30 5.51
CA VAL A 233 7.61 -16.78 6.35
C VAL A 233 7.85 -18.26 6.65
N VAL A 234 8.18 -18.57 7.90
CA VAL A 234 8.57 -19.92 8.32
C VAL A 234 7.62 -20.42 9.41
N ALA A 235 7.09 -21.62 9.25
CA ALA A 235 6.26 -22.27 10.27
C ALA A 235 7.13 -23.20 11.12
N ILE A 236 7.08 -23.03 12.46
CA ILE A 236 7.86 -23.81 13.43
C ILE A 236 6.95 -24.27 14.57
#